data_AF-A0A1Z9AQ87-F1
#
_entry.id   AF-A0A1Z9AQ87-F1
#
_cell.length_a   1.000
_cell.length_b   1.000
_cell.length_c   1.000
_cell.angle_alpha   90.00
_cell.angle_beta   90.00
_cell.angle_gamma   90.00
#
_symmetry.space_group_name_H-M   'P 1'
#
loop_
_entity.id
_entity.type
_entity.pdbx_description
1 polymer ?
#
loop_
_entity_poly.entity_id
_entity_poly.type
_entity_poly.pdbx_seq_one_letter_code
_entity_poly.pdbx_strand_id
1 'polypeptide(L)'
;MSVESMLTLRSIAEPTSPLSSTIALPFTLPGKGSNSFSMPAILYYITKAKTLQKLGIDDESEAQSSNIDGYLEATRVKIKDTARDVYLQIESESGGKRDKSVKIQNVLLGRLLEESSSCVNAYGPGSMDINATAAKKNITIPNYLYERYCSMIGSKMATIAYINQTMLSIKVALEEGGFIDGKSVIGPPSNSSWARKLHNQMILKLVEMHLSVEVREGLLDIKMCRDVKLEILYQKRQLVE
;
A
#
# COMPACT_ATOMS: atom_id res chain seq x y z
N MET A 1 20.29 -15.64 -9.07
CA MET A 1 19.03 -14.92 -8.74
C MET A 1 18.69 -14.06 -9.95
N SER A 2 17.53 -14.24 -10.58
CA SER A 2 17.16 -13.44 -11.75
C SER A 2 16.83 -12.01 -11.34
N VAL A 3 17.14 -11.06 -12.22
CA VAL A 3 16.96 -9.60 -12.07
C VAL A 3 15.47 -9.19 -11.97
N GLU A 4 14.54 -10.14 -12.03
CA GLU A 4 13.09 -9.95 -11.90
C GLU A 4 12.60 -9.64 -10.46
N SER A 5 13.52 -9.51 -9.49
CA SER A 5 13.16 -9.30 -8.07
C SER A 5 13.25 -7.85 -7.58
N MET A 6 13.66 -6.89 -8.42
CA MET A 6 13.81 -5.49 -7.99
C MET A 6 12.60 -4.64 -8.37
N LEU A 7 12.12 -3.82 -7.43
CA LEU A 7 10.94 -2.98 -7.55
C LEU A 7 11.25 -1.56 -7.07
N THR A 8 10.66 -0.57 -7.73
CA THR A 8 10.60 0.82 -7.26
C THR A 8 9.19 1.13 -6.81
N LEU A 9 8.97 2.24 -6.10
CA LEU A 9 7.62 2.65 -5.74
C LEU A 9 6.75 2.96 -6.96
N ARG A 10 7.38 3.43 -8.05
CA ARG A 10 6.71 3.63 -9.34
C ARG A 10 6.25 2.30 -9.94
N SER A 11 7.13 1.29 -10.02
CA SER A 11 6.77 -0.02 -10.60
C SER A 11 5.74 -0.80 -9.77
N ILE A 12 5.67 -0.53 -8.46
CA ILE A 12 4.63 -1.09 -7.57
C ILE A 12 3.26 -0.45 -7.82
N ALA A 13 3.22 0.83 -8.16
CA ALA A 13 1.97 1.53 -8.43
C ALA A 13 1.42 1.24 -9.83
N GLU A 14 2.23 0.76 -10.76
CA GLU A 14 1.82 0.49 -12.14
C GLU A 14 0.60 -0.46 -12.21
N PRO A 15 -0.35 -0.20 -13.13
CA PRO A 15 -1.51 -1.07 -13.33
C PRO A 15 -1.14 -2.53 -13.63
N THR A 16 -0.03 -2.72 -14.34
CA THR A 16 0.51 -4.00 -14.80
C THR A 16 1.42 -4.66 -13.75
N SER A 17 1.58 -4.07 -12.56
CA SER A 17 2.45 -4.61 -11.53
C SER A 17 2.05 -6.04 -11.15
N PRO A 18 3.00 -6.99 -11.11
CA PRO A 18 2.73 -8.38 -10.73
C PRO A 18 2.61 -8.57 -9.20
N LEU A 19 2.78 -7.48 -8.44
CA LEU A 19 2.76 -7.49 -6.99
C LEU A 19 1.38 -7.86 -6.45
N SER A 20 1.34 -8.67 -5.39
CA SER A 20 0.08 -8.91 -4.69
C SER A 20 -0.54 -7.61 -4.16
N SER A 21 -1.87 -7.58 -4.14
CA SER A 21 -2.64 -6.54 -3.45
C SER A 21 -2.22 -6.32 -2.00
N THR A 22 -1.84 -7.39 -1.32
CA THR A 22 -1.90 -7.48 0.13
C THR A 22 -0.68 -8.19 0.67
N ILE A 23 -0.10 -7.61 1.72
CA ILE A 23 0.90 -8.23 2.57
C ILE A 23 0.26 -8.58 3.92
N ALA A 24 0.57 -9.75 4.46
CA ALA A 24 0.22 -10.13 5.83
C ALA A 24 1.48 -10.17 6.70
N LEU A 25 1.40 -9.62 7.90
CA LEU A 25 2.46 -9.71 8.88
C LEU A 25 1.95 -10.37 10.18
N PRO A 26 2.55 -11.50 10.59
CA PRO A 26 2.29 -12.06 11.91
C PRO A 26 3.05 -11.26 12.97
N PHE A 27 2.45 -11.16 14.15
CA PHE A 27 3.06 -10.56 15.33
C PHE A 27 2.49 -11.20 16.61
N THR A 28 3.27 -11.11 17.69
CA THR A 28 2.86 -11.59 19.01
C THR A 28 2.64 -10.40 19.94
N LEU A 29 1.61 -10.50 20.77
CA LEU A 29 1.31 -9.55 21.84
C LEU A 29 1.74 -10.16 23.18
N PRO A 30 2.33 -9.39 24.11
CA PRO A 30 2.68 -9.91 25.44
C PRO A 30 1.46 -10.51 26.15
N GLY A 31 1.60 -11.71 26.72
CA GLY A 31 0.51 -12.41 27.40
C GLY A 31 -0.63 -12.89 26.49
N LYS A 32 -0.45 -12.83 25.16
CA LYS A 32 -1.46 -13.16 24.16
C LYS A 32 -0.90 -14.04 23.04
N GLY A 33 -1.78 -14.77 22.38
CA GLY A 33 -1.43 -15.61 21.24
C GLY A 33 -0.98 -14.83 20.00
N SER A 34 -0.61 -15.58 18.97
CA SER A 34 -0.21 -15.05 17.66
C SER A 34 -1.37 -14.29 17.00
N ASN A 35 -1.06 -13.08 16.52
CA ASN A 35 -1.99 -12.22 15.78
C ASN A 35 -1.44 -11.95 14.38
N SER A 36 -2.31 -11.51 13.48
CA SER A 36 -1.94 -11.07 12.14
C SER A 36 -2.84 -9.95 11.65
N PHE A 37 -2.27 -9.07 10.84
CA PHE A 37 -3.00 -8.04 10.13
C PHE A 37 -2.55 -8.00 8.67
N SER A 38 -3.40 -7.44 7.83
CA SER A 38 -3.14 -7.28 6.40
C SER A 38 -3.11 -5.80 6.01
N MET A 39 -2.30 -5.48 5.01
CA MET A 39 -2.17 -4.13 4.48
C MET A 39 -1.92 -4.13 2.98
N PRO A 40 -2.24 -3.03 2.27
CA PRO A 40 -1.78 -2.83 0.89
C PRO A 40 -0.27 -2.98 0.79
N ALA A 41 0.20 -3.76 -0.17
CA ALA A 41 1.64 -4.04 -0.31
C ALA A 41 2.46 -2.75 -0.47
N ILE A 42 1.92 -1.73 -1.14
CA ILE A 42 2.59 -0.43 -1.30
C ILE A 42 2.96 0.24 0.04
N LEU A 43 2.18 0.08 1.11
CA LEU A 43 2.52 0.68 2.42
C LEU A 43 3.76 0.03 3.03
N TYR A 44 3.93 -1.28 2.83
CA TYR A 44 5.14 -1.99 3.25
C TYR A 44 6.36 -1.47 2.48
N TYR A 45 6.27 -1.39 1.15
CA TYR A 45 7.39 -0.97 0.32
C TYR A 45 7.73 0.52 0.48
N ILE A 46 6.77 1.41 0.74
CA ILE A 46 7.11 2.81 1.07
C ILE A 46 7.86 2.86 2.41
N THR A 47 7.43 2.07 3.39
CA THR A 47 8.14 2.00 4.68
C THR A 47 9.55 1.45 4.51
N LYS A 48 9.73 0.44 3.65
CA LYS A 48 11.02 -0.13 3.27
C LYS A 48 11.91 0.91 2.57
N ALA A 49 11.39 1.62 1.57
CA ALA A 49 12.08 2.70 0.87
C ALA A 49 12.52 3.81 1.84
N LYS A 50 11.64 4.27 2.76
CA LYS A 50 12.02 5.30 3.76
C LYS A 50 13.13 4.80 4.70
N THR A 51 13.17 3.51 5.03
CA THR A 51 14.26 2.93 5.84
C THR A 51 15.57 2.93 5.06
N LEU A 52 15.56 2.47 3.80
CA LEU A 52 16.74 2.43 2.94
C LEU A 52 17.28 3.85 2.66
N GLN A 53 16.40 4.80 2.35
CA GLN A 53 16.76 6.22 2.14
C GLN A 53 17.49 6.81 3.35
N LYS A 54 16.99 6.54 4.57
CA LYS A 54 17.62 7.02 5.81
C LYS A 54 19.00 6.43 6.07
N LEU A 55 19.28 5.26 5.49
CA LEU A 55 20.57 4.59 5.57
C LEU A 55 21.50 4.98 4.41
N GLY A 56 21.05 5.83 3.47
CA GLY A 56 21.80 6.20 2.27
C GLY A 56 21.93 5.04 1.28
N ILE A 57 20.93 4.16 1.21
CA ILE A 57 20.92 2.99 0.33
C ILE A 57 19.91 3.22 -0.79
N ASP A 58 20.40 3.34 -2.03
CA ASP A 58 19.58 3.55 -3.22
C ASP A 58 19.25 2.24 -3.97
N ASP A 59 20.09 1.22 -3.82
CA ASP A 59 19.88 -0.12 -4.37
C ASP A 59 20.07 -1.17 -3.27
N GLU A 60 18.96 -1.82 -2.88
CA GLU A 60 18.99 -2.84 -1.84
C GLU A 60 19.90 -4.03 -2.21
N SER A 61 20.07 -4.33 -3.50
CA SER A 61 20.94 -5.43 -3.93
C SER A 61 22.41 -5.15 -3.67
N GLU A 62 22.84 -3.89 -3.66
CA GLU A 62 24.22 -3.48 -3.37
C GLU A 62 24.52 -3.45 -1.87
N ALA A 63 23.49 -3.22 -1.04
CA ALA A 63 23.59 -3.32 0.41
C ALA A 63 23.68 -4.78 0.93
N GLN A 64 23.50 -5.78 0.06
CA GLN A 64 23.46 -7.19 0.43
C GLN A 64 24.79 -7.72 1.01
N SER A 65 25.91 -7.04 0.79
CA SER A 65 27.20 -7.43 1.35
C SER A 65 27.41 -7.02 2.83
N SER A 66 26.52 -6.22 3.42
CA SER A 66 26.90 -5.37 4.57
C SER A 66 25.97 -5.39 5.79
N ASN A 67 25.16 -6.44 6.00
CA ASN A 67 24.20 -6.68 7.13
C ASN A 67 22.70 -6.57 6.75
N ILE A 68 22.26 -7.45 5.83
CA ILE A 68 20.90 -7.55 5.25
C ILE A 68 19.78 -7.65 6.30
N ASP A 69 19.99 -8.50 7.30
CA ASP A 69 18.92 -8.88 8.21
C ASP A 69 18.49 -7.72 9.11
N GLY A 70 19.41 -6.79 9.38
CA GLY A 70 19.17 -5.65 10.27
C GLY A 70 18.11 -4.67 9.74
N TYR A 71 18.15 -4.31 8.46
CA TYR A 71 17.24 -3.29 7.91
C TYR A 71 15.87 -3.87 7.51
N LEU A 72 15.84 -5.11 7.00
CA LEU A 72 14.59 -5.82 6.73
C LEU A 72 13.81 -6.04 8.04
N GLU A 73 14.52 -6.44 9.10
CA GLU A 73 13.91 -6.56 10.42
C GLU A 73 13.53 -5.20 10.98
N ALA A 74 14.33 -4.14 10.81
CA ALA A 74 13.92 -2.79 11.23
C ALA A 74 12.62 -2.33 10.56
N THR A 75 12.45 -2.60 9.26
CA THR A 75 11.21 -2.30 8.52
C THR A 75 10.03 -3.09 9.09
N ARG A 76 10.21 -4.40 9.30
CA ARG A 76 9.17 -5.29 9.85
C ARG A 76 8.82 -4.92 11.29
N VAL A 77 9.81 -4.63 12.14
CA VAL A 77 9.65 -4.21 13.54
C VAL A 77 8.83 -2.93 13.60
N LYS A 78 9.20 -1.89 12.84
CA LYS A 78 8.47 -0.62 12.83
C LYS A 78 6.98 -0.78 12.47
N ILE A 79 6.71 -1.65 11.50
CA ILE A 79 5.35 -1.96 11.07
C ILE A 79 4.61 -2.81 12.13
N LYS A 80 5.24 -3.83 12.70
CA LYS A 80 4.68 -4.68 13.76
C LYS A 80 4.41 -3.90 15.04
N ASP A 81 5.27 -2.97 15.43
CA ASP A 81 5.09 -2.09 16.59
C ASP A 81 3.87 -1.20 16.41
N THR A 82 3.69 -0.64 15.23
CA THR A 82 2.45 0.09 14.87
C THR A 82 1.21 -0.78 15.09
N ALA A 83 1.27 -2.05 14.67
CA ALA A 83 0.15 -2.97 14.86
C ALA A 83 -0.07 -3.33 16.33
N ARG A 84 0.99 -3.51 17.12
CA ARG A 84 0.90 -3.76 18.57
C ARG A 84 0.24 -2.59 19.28
N ASP A 85 0.69 -1.36 19.01
CA ASP A 85 0.15 -0.14 19.60
C ASP A 85 -1.36 -0.04 19.36
N VAL A 86 -1.79 -0.23 18.10
CA VAL A 86 -3.20 -0.18 17.72
C VAL A 86 -3.99 -1.30 18.39
N TYR A 87 -3.44 -2.51 18.45
CA TYR A 87 -4.14 -3.63 19.09
C TYR A 87 -4.33 -3.42 20.58
N LEU A 88 -3.33 -2.89 21.29
CA LEU A 88 -3.40 -2.57 22.71
C LEU A 88 -4.38 -1.41 23.00
N GLN A 89 -4.45 -0.43 22.11
CA GLN A 89 -5.38 0.71 22.23
C GLN A 89 -6.85 0.32 22.00
N ILE A 90 -7.12 -0.58 21.03
CA ILE A 90 -8.50 -0.97 20.68
C ILE A 90 -9.07 -2.01 21.65
N GLU A 91 -8.29 -2.58 22.57
CA GLU A 91 -8.84 -3.50 23.58
C GLU A 91 -9.91 -2.90 24.49
N SER A 92 -9.98 -1.58 24.61
CA SER A 92 -11.03 -0.88 25.34
C SER A 92 -12.31 -0.63 24.53
N GLU A 93 -12.31 -0.91 23.22
CA GLU A 93 -13.43 -0.62 22.32
C GLU A 93 -13.88 -1.91 21.59
N SER A 94 -15.18 -2.13 21.52
CA SER A 94 -15.85 -3.32 20.95
C SER A 94 -15.74 -3.41 19.40
N GLY A 95 -14.56 -3.15 18.84
CA GLY A 95 -14.27 -3.20 17.39
C GLY A 95 -13.74 -4.56 16.91
N GLY A 96 -14.18 -4.98 15.71
CA GLY A 96 -13.78 -6.25 15.09
C GLY A 96 -12.37 -6.23 14.49
N LYS A 97 -11.84 -7.40 14.10
CA LYS A 97 -10.50 -7.54 13.47
C LYS A 97 -10.32 -6.67 12.22
N ARG A 98 -11.40 -6.42 11.47
CA ARG A 98 -11.40 -5.56 10.27
C ARG A 98 -11.08 -4.10 10.64
N ASP A 99 -11.67 -3.59 11.72
CA ASP A 99 -11.48 -2.21 12.17
C ASP A 99 -10.04 -1.97 12.62
N LYS A 100 -9.43 -2.98 13.26
CA LYS A 100 -8.01 -2.97 13.63
C LYS A 100 -7.09 -2.86 12.42
N SER A 101 -7.33 -3.65 11.36
CA SER A 101 -6.50 -3.59 10.14
C SER A 101 -6.63 -2.25 9.41
N VAL A 102 -7.84 -1.70 9.32
CA VAL A 102 -8.08 -0.36 8.76
C VAL A 102 -7.36 0.70 9.60
N LYS A 103 -7.44 0.61 10.92
CA LYS A 103 -6.76 1.56 11.82
C LYS A 103 -5.24 1.52 11.64
N ILE A 104 -4.66 0.32 11.56
CA ILE A 104 -3.22 0.16 11.29
C ILE A 104 -2.84 0.81 9.96
N GLN A 105 -3.62 0.58 8.91
CA GLN A 105 -3.37 1.18 7.59
C GLN A 105 -3.44 2.71 7.65
N ASN A 106 -4.41 3.28 8.38
CA ASN A 106 -4.51 4.73 8.56
C ASN A 106 -3.32 5.29 9.35
N VAL A 107 -2.89 4.63 10.43
CA VAL A 107 -1.71 5.05 11.20
C VAL A 107 -0.43 4.96 10.37
N LEU A 108 -0.26 3.89 9.58
CA LEU A 108 0.89 3.76 8.69
C LEU A 108 0.90 4.89 7.65
N LEU A 109 -0.23 5.14 6.97
CA LEU A 109 -0.32 6.22 6.00
C LEU A 109 -0.14 7.61 6.65
N GLY A 110 -0.70 7.85 7.83
CA GLY A 110 -0.47 9.09 8.58
C GLY A 110 1.00 9.31 8.95
N ARG A 111 1.72 8.25 9.36
CA ARG A 111 3.18 8.31 9.58
C ARG A 111 3.96 8.58 8.30
N LEU A 112 3.47 8.13 7.14
CA LEU A 112 4.08 8.44 5.85
C LEU A 112 3.95 9.93 5.51
N LEU A 113 2.80 10.51 5.84
CA LEU A 113 2.42 11.92 5.62
C LEU A 113 2.76 12.85 6.80
N GLU A 114 3.55 12.36 7.76
CA GLU A 114 4.01 13.12 8.94
C GLU A 114 2.85 13.76 9.75
N GLU A 115 1.72 13.08 9.80
CA GLU A 115 0.51 13.53 10.48
C GLU A 115 0.50 13.15 11.96
N SER A 116 -0.13 14.01 12.77
CA SER A 116 -0.37 13.72 14.18
C SER A 116 -1.42 12.61 14.35
N SER A 117 -1.35 11.89 15.48
CA SER A 117 -2.33 10.84 15.80
C SER A 117 -3.77 11.36 15.85
N SER A 118 -3.99 12.63 16.25
CA SER A 118 -5.33 13.23 16.27
C SER A 118 -5.91 13.38 14.86
N CYS A 119 -5.10 13.75 13.86
CA CYS A 119 -5.51 13.79 12.46
C CYS A 119 -5.92 12.40 11.96
N VAL A 120 -5.12 11.38 12.23
CA VAL A 120 -5.43 9.99 11.83
C VAL A 120 -6.71 9.48 12.51
N ASN A 121 -6.95 9.89 13.75
CA ASN A 121 -8.13 9.47 14.53
C ASN A 121 -9.42 10.19 14.12
N ALA A 122 -9.32 11.39 13.55
CA ALA A 122 -10.48 12.17 13.11
C ALA A 122 -11.28 11.48 11.99
N TYR A 123 -10.60 10.63 11.20
CA TYR A 123 -11.23 9.88 10.12
C TYR A 123 -11.59 8.48 10.62
N GLY A 124 -12.89 8.25 10.84
CA GLY A 124 -13.43 7.01 11.37
C GLY A 124 -13.19 5.78 10.47
N PRO A 125 -13.43 4.56 11.00
CA PRO A 125 -13.39 3.34 10.19
C PRO A 125 -14.48 3.41 9.12
N GLY A 126 -14.14 3.14 7.87
CA GLY A 126 -15.12 3.13 6.79
C GLY A 126 -14.50 3.25 5.40
N SER A 127 -15.38 3.20 4.41
CA SER A 127 -15.05 3.36 3.01
C SER A 127 -16.21 3.96 2.25
N MET A 128 -15.90 4.58 1.13
CA MET A 128 -16.89 5.10 0.19
C MET A 128 -16.82 4.36 -1.14
N ASP A 129 -17.99 4.17 -1.75
CA ASP A 129 -18.09 3.59 -3.08
C ASP A 129 -18.15 4.69 -4.14
N ILE A 130 -17.34 4.51 -5.18
CA ILE A 130 -17.31 5.40 -6.34
C ILE A 130 -17.58 4.56 -7.58
N ASN A 131 -18.56 5.01 -8.37
CA ASN A 131 -18.82 4.44 -9.68
C ASN A 131 -17.93 5.15 -10.70
N ALA A 132 -16.87 4.47 -11.14
CA ALA A 132 -15.99 4.95 -12.19
C ALA A 132 -16.61 4.63 -13.57
N THR A 133 -17.60 5.44 -13.97
CA THR A 133 -18.46 5.17 -15.14
C THR A 133 -17.66 4.94 -16.42
N ALA A 134 -16.65 5.76 -16.70
CA ALA A 134 -15.80 5.64 -17.88
C ALA A 134 -15.01 4.31 -17.92
N ALA A 135 -14.57 3.83 -16.75
CA ALA A 135 -13.92 2.54 -16.61
C ALA A 135 -14.92 1.37 -16.51
N LYS A 136 -16.22 1.64 -16.34
CA LYS A 136 -17.28 0.65 -16.07
C LYS A 136 -16.97 -0.22 -14.84
N LYS A 137 -16.45 0.38 -13.78
CA LYS A 137 -16.08 -0.29 -12.52
C LYS A 137 -16.61 0.45 -11.30
N ASN A 138 -17.14 -0.29 -10.35
CA ASN A 138 -17.39 0.21 -8.99
C ASN A 138 -16.18 -0.10 -8.13
N ILE A 139 -15.74 0.89 -7.35
CA ILE A 139 -14.56 0.81 -6.50
C ILE A 139 -14.88 1.33 -5.12
N THR A 140 -14.25 0.75 -4.11
CA THR A 140 -14.42 1.13 -2.71
C THR A 140 -13.11 1.70 -2.20
N ILE A 141 -13.11 2.94 -1.72
CA ILE A 141 -11.92 3.65 -1.23
C ILE A 141 -12.04 3.85 0.28
N PRO A 142 -11.00 3.54 1.07
CA PRO A 142 -10.99 3.85 2.51
C PRO A 142 -11.21 5.33 2.76
N ASN A 143 -12.06 5.67 3.75
CA ASN A 143 -12.42 7.06 4.04
C ASN A 143 -11.20 7.93 4.31
N TYR A 144 -10.24 7.43 5.10
CA TYR A 144 -9.01 8.17 5.39
C TYR A 144 -8.21 8.49 4.12
N LEU A 145 -8.02 7.50 3.24
CA LEU A 145 -7.31 7.73 1.98
C LEU A 145 -8.01 8.78 1.12
N TYR A 146 -9.34 8.69 0.98
CA TYR A 146 -10.13 9.65 0.21
C TYR A 146 -10.07 11.07 0.79
N GLU A 147 -10.26 11.21 2.10
CA GLU A 147 -10.29 12.52 2.76
C GLU A 147 -8.92 13.20 2.74
N ARG A 148 -7.82 12.44 2.89
CA ARG A 148 -6.46 12.98 2.72
C ARG A 148 -6.21 13.44 1.30
N TYR A 149 -6.67 12.66 0.31
CA TYR A 149 -6.59 13.06 -1.09
C TYR A 149 -7.40 14.33 -1.37
N CYS A 150 -8.62 14.42 -0.84
CA CYS A 150 -9.46 15.61 -0.92
C CYS A 150 -8.80 16.83 -0.28
N SER A 151 -8.18 16.66 0.88
CA SER A 151 -7.45 17.73 1.57
C SER A 151 -6.28 18.26 0.75
N MET A 152 -5.56 17.40 0.04
CA MET A 152 -4.41 17.82 -0.78
C MET A 152 -4.82 18.46 -2.11
N ILE A 153 -5.87 17.94 -2.75
CA ILE A 153 -6.40 18.52 -3.99
C ILE A 153 -7.22 19.79 -3.73
N GLY A 154 -7.81 19.93 -2.53
CA GLY A 154 -8.66 21.05 -2.15
C GLY A 154 -10.11 20.95 -2.62
N SER A 155 -10.52 19.83 -3.25
CA SER A 155 -11.90 19.64 -3.72
C SER A 155 -12.31 18.18 -3.84
N LYS A 156 -13.50 17.85 -3.31
CA LYS A 156 -14.14 16.54 -3.46
C LYS A 156 -14.46 16.24 -4.93
N MET A 157 -14.96 17.23 -5.67
CA MET A 157 -15.27 17.07 -7.09
C MET A 157 -14.01 16.80 -7.91
N ALA A 158 -12.93 17.54 -7.66
CA ALA A 158 -11.65 17.32 -8.34
C ALA A 158 -11.04 15.96 -7.95
N THR A 159 -11.21 15.51 -6.71
CA THR A 159 -10.78 14.18 -6.26
C THR A 159 -11.54 13.07 -6.97
N ILE A 160 -12.86 13.18 -7.09
CA ILE A 160 -13.69 12.22 -7.84
C ILE A 160 -13.29 12.22 -9.32
N ALA A 161 -13.03 13.40 -9.91
CA ALA A 161 -12.55 13.48 -11.29
C ALA A 161 -11.19 12.79 -11.47
N TYR A 162 -10.25 13.02 -10.55
CA TYR A 162 -8.95 12.33 -10.55
C TYR A 162 -9.11 10.81 -10.45
N ILE A 163 -9.96 10.33 -9.55
CA ILE A 163 -10.22 8.90 -9.37
C ILE A 163 -10.80 8.28 -10.65
N ASN A 164 -11.78 8.94 -11.28
CA ASN A 164 -12.35 8.50 -12.55
C ASN A 164 -11.29 8.43 -13.66
N GLN A 165 -10.47 9.47 -13.78
CA GLN A 165 -9.41 9.52 -14.79
C GLN A 165 -8.35 8.44 -14.55
N THR A 166 -7.93 8.25 -13.30
CA THR A 166 -6.94 7.22 -12.92
C THR A 166 -7.47 5.83 -13.21
N MET A 167 -8.76 5.57 -12.91
CA MET A 167 -9.41 4.29 -13.22
C MET A 167 -9.49 4.03 -14.72
N LEU A 168 -9.76 5.07 -15.53
CA LEU A 168 -9.74 4.96 -16.98
C LEU A 168 -8.32 4.63 -17.48
N SER A 169 -7.29 5.33 -16.99
CA SER A 169 -5.90 5.06 -17.35
C SER A 169 -5.46 3.65 -16.96
N ILE A 170 -5.83 3.16 -15.77
CA ILE A 170 -5.59 1.77 -15.34
C ILE A 170 -6.21 0.80 -16.34
N LYS A 171 -7.45 1.07 -16.77
CA LYS A 171 -8.15 0.21 -17.73
C LYS A 171 -7.41 0.18 -19.06
N VAL A 172 -7.08 1.34 -19.62
CA VAL A 172 -6.37 1.45 -20.90
C VAL A 172 -5.04 0.71 -20.85
N ALA A 173 -4.23 0.91 -19.82
CA ALA A 173 -2.95 0.23 -19.66
C ALA A 173 -3.08 -1.31 -19.59
N LEU A 174 -4.13 -1.82 -18.94
CA LEU A 174 -4.40 -3.26 -18.87
C LEU A 174 -4.91 -3.81 -20.22
N GLU A 175 -5.69 -3.04 -20.97
CA GLU A 175 -6.17 -3.42 -22.31
C GLU A 175 -5.01 -3.46 -23.32
N GLU A 176 -4.17 -2.41 -23.34
CA GLU A 176 -2.98 -2.31 -24.19
C GLU A 176 -1.96 -3.41 -23.89
N GLY A 177 -1.81 -3.79 -22.62
CA GLY A 177 -0.94 -4.89 -22.20
C GLY A 177 -1.52 -6.29 -22.45
N GLY A 178 -2.73 -6.41 -23.00
CA GLY A 178 -3.38 -7.71 -23.22
C GLY A 178 -3.75 -8.45 -21.91
N PHE A 179 -3.90 -7.71 -20.80
CA PHE A 179 -4.18 -8.26 -19.48
C PHE A 179 -5.68 -8.24 -19.12
N ILE A 180 -6.57 -7.99 -20.09
CA ILE A 180 -8.01 -8.09 -19.91
C ILE A 180 -8.58 -9.21 -20.76
N ASP A 181 -9.30 -10.13 -20.12
CA ASP A 181 -10.18 -11.09 -20.76
C ASP A 181 -11.62 -10.83 -20.31
N GLY A 182 -12.43 -10.29 -21.23
CA GLY A 182 -13.79 -9.83 -20.97
C GLY A 182 -13.86 -8.79 -19.84
N LYS A 183 -14.30 -9.21 -18.65
CA LYS A 183 -14.41 -8.34 -17.46
C LYS A 183 -13.29 -8.55 -16.44
N SER A 184 -12.45 -9.55 -16.65
CA SER A 184 -11.45 -10.06 -15.71
C SER A 184 -10.06 -9.58 -16.07
N VAL A 185 -9.24 -9.36 -15.04
CA VAL A 185 -7.79 -9.13 -15.23
C VAL A 185 -7.12 -10.50 -15.25
N ILE A 186 -6.26 -10.73 -16.24
CA ILE A 186 -5.53 -11.99 -16.43
C ILE A 186 -4.01 -11.76 -16.34
N GLY A 187 -3.25 -12.85 -16.29
CA GLY A 187 -1.78 -12.80 -16.22
C GLY A 187 -1.25 -12.28 -14.87
N PRO A 188 0.03 -11.85 -14.81
CA PRO A 188 0.66 -11.36 -13.60
C PRO A 188 -0.11 -10.24 -12.86
N PRO A 189 -0.75 -9.26 -13.54
CA PRO A 189 -1.50 -8.20 -12.86
C PRO A 189 -2.74 -8.71 -12.11
N SER A 190 -3.21 -9.93 -12.36
CA SER A 190 -4.40 -10.50 -11.70
C SER A 190 -4.23 -10.74 -10.19
N ASN A 191 -2.99 -10.71 -9.69
CA ASN A 191 -2.67 -10.73 -8.25
C ASN A 191 -3.20 -9.50 -7.49
N SER A 192 -3.68 -8.48 -8.22
CA SER A 192 -4.24 -7.28 -7.63
C SER A 192 -5.58 -6.84 -8.21
N SER A 193 -6.51 -6.44 -7.34
CA SER A 193 -7.84 -5.97 -7.74
C SER A 193 -7.80 -4.56 -8.33
N TRP A 194 -8.85 -4.17 -9.06
CA TRP A 194 -9.03 -2.82 -9.59
C TRP A 194 -8.92 -1.73 -8.50
N ALA A 195 -9.62 -1.93 -7.38
CA ALA A 195 -9.56 -1.00 -6.25
C ALA A 195 -8.13 -0.90 -5.69
N ARG A 196 -7.40 -2.01 -5.62
CA ARG A 196 -6.02 -2.02 -5.10
C ARG A 196 -5.03 -1.32 -6.04
N LYS A 197 -5.15 -1.52 -7.35
CA LYS A 197 -4.39 -0.75 -8.35
C LYS A 197 -4.61 0.75 -8.20
N LEU A 198 -5.86 1.17 -8.03
CA LEU A 198 -6.17 2.58 -7.75
C LEU A 198 -5.56 3.06 -6.43
N HIS A 199 -5.72 2.30 -5.34
CA HIS A 199 -5.17 2.69 -4.04
C HIS A 199 -3.66 2.87 -4.11
N ASN A 200 -2.95 2.00 -4.82
CA ASN A 200 -1.51 2.13 -5.02
C ASN A 200 -1.16 3.44 -5.75
N GLN A 201 -1.87 3.76 -6.83
CA GLN A 201 -1.70 5.03 -7.56
C GLN A 201 -2.01 6.25 -6.68
N MET A 202 -3.10 6.21 -5.90
CA MET A 202 -3.45 7.30 -4.98
C MET A 202 -2.41 7.48 -3.88
N ILE A 203 -1.95 6.39 -3.26
CA ILE A 203 -0.95 6.44 -2.19
C ILE A 203 0.39 6.95 -2.75
N LEU A 204 0.82 6.48 -3.92
CA LEU A 204 2.02 7.00 -4.58
C LEU A 204 1.87 8.51 -4.84
N LYS A 205 0.71 8.94 -5.35
CA LYS A 205 0.48 10.34 -5.64
C LYS A 205 0.45 11.22 -4.39
N LEU A 206 -0.08 10.73 -3.28
CA LEU A 206 0.01 11.41 -1.98
C LEU A 206 1.47 11.62 -1.56
N VAL A 207 2.31 10.58 -1.70
CA VAL A 207 3.75 10.68 -1.41
C VAL A 207 4.40 11.72 -2.32
N GLU A 208 4.07 11.73 -3.62
CA GLU A 208 4.60 12.71 -4.58
C GLU A 208 4.22 14.15 -4.27
N MET A 209 3.00 14.38 -3.75
CA MET A 209 2.49 15.71 -3.42
C MET A 209 2.97 16.18 -2.04
N HIS A 210 3.25 15.26 -1.11
CA HIS A 210 3.60 15.59 0.27
C HIS A 210 5.10 15.88 0.45
N LEU A 211 5.95 15.14 -0.26
CA LEU A 211 7.40 15.28 -0.13
C LEU A 211 7.96 16.41 -1.01
N SER A 212 9.05 17.04 -0.56
CA SER A 212 9.83 17.94 -1.42
C SER A 212 10.39 17.19 -2.63
N VAL A 213 10.69 17.90 -3.71
CA VAL A 213 11.16 17.28 -4.97
C VAL A 213 12.39 16.38 -4.74
N GLU A 214 13.37 16.86 -3.98
CA GLU A 214 14.61 16.14 -3.70
C GLU A 214 14.37 14.85 -2.89
N VAL A 215 13.58 14.94 -1.81
CA VAL A 215 13.24 13.78 -0.97
C VAL A 215 12.38 12.79 -1.74
N ARG A 216 11.51 13.29 -2.63
CA ARG A 216 10.64 12.50 -3.47
C ARG A 216 11.42 11.67 -4.47
N GLU A 217 12.25 12.27 -5.33
CA GLU A 217 12.98 11.49 -6.35
C GLU A 217 13.90 10.46 -5.68
N GLY A 218 14.63 10.86 -4.63
CA GLY A 218 15.46 9.93 -3.87
C GLY A 218 14.70 8.80 -3.16
N LEU A 219 13.39 8.94 -2.90
CA LEU A 219 12.57 7.87 -2.29
C LEU A 219 11.92 6.97 -3.35
N LEU A 220 11.46 7.56 -4.45
CA LEU A 220 10.71 6.86 -5.49
C LEU A 220 11.57 5.96 -6.36
N ASP A 221 12.85 6.30 -6.50
CA ASP A 221 13.81 5.61 -7.36
C ASP A 221 14.60 4.51 -6.63
N ILE A 222 14.40 4.36 -5.31
CA ILE A 222 15.04 3.28 -4.53
C ILE A 222 14.62 1.93 -5.09
N LYS A 223 15.61 1.12 -5.45
CA LYS A 223 15.43 -0.24 -5.92
C LYS A 223 15.39 -1.18 -4.73
N MET A 224 14.25 -1.84 -4.55
CA MET A 224 13.99 -2.76 -3.45
C MET A 224 13.81 -4.19 -3.94
N CYS A 225 14.37 -5.16 -3.23
CA CYS A 225 14.06 -6.56 -3.39
C CYS A 225 12.60 -6.84 -3.00
N ARG A 226 11.90 -7.61 -3.84
CA ARG A 226 10.54 -8.09 -3.61
C ARG A 226 10.51 -9.15 -2.51
N ASP A 227 9.72 -8.91 -1.45
CA ASP A 227 9.51 -9.82 -0.33
C ASP A 227 8.32 -10.76 -0.58
N VAL A 228 8.45 -11.68 -1.55
CA VAL A 228 7.36 -12.59 -1.98
C VAL A 228 6.77 -13.41 -0.81
N LYS A 229 7.60 -13.75 0.19
CA LYS A 229 7.17 -14.52 1.39
C LYS A 229 6.12 -13.81 2.24
N LEU A 230 5.99 -12.49 2.12
CA LEU A 230 5.04 -11.68 2.89
C LEU A 230 3.75 -11.42 2.10
N GLU A 231 3.77 -11.66 0.79
CA GLU A 231 2.65 -11.41 -0.11
C GLU A 231 1.60 -12.51 0.03
N ILE A 232 0.33 -12.10 0.17
CA ILE A 232 -0.78 -13.03 0.11
C ILE A 232 -1.13 -13.22 -1.36
N LEU A 233 -0.68 -14.32 -1.95
CA LEU A 233 -1.01 -14.64 -3.34
C LEU A 233 -2.40 -15.25 -3.41
N TYR A 234 -3.23 -14.72 -4.31
CA TYR A 234 -4.54 -15.29 -4.62
C TYR A 234 -4.58 -15.69 -6.09
N GLN A 235 -4.79 -16.97 -6.38
CA GLN A 235 -5.15 -17.43 -7.73
C GLN A 235 -6.62 -17.84 -7.73
N LYS A 236 -7.42 -17.28 -8.67
CA LYS A 236 -8.86 -17.60 -8.80
C LYS A 236 -9.64 -17.48 -7.48
N ARG A 237 -9.30 -16.49 -6.64
CA ARG A 237 -9.86 -16.25 -5.29
C ARG A 237 -9.53 -17.32 -4.23
N GLN A 238 -8.62 -18.24 -4.53
CA GLN A 238 -8.05 -19.17 -3.55
C GLN A 238 -6.66 -18.69 -3.14
N LEU A 239 -6.31 -18.89 -1.87
CA LEU A 239 -4.96 -18.65 -1.39
C LEU A 239 -4.02 -19.62 -2.12
N VAL A 240 -2.93 -19.10 -2.69
CA VAL A 240 -1.84 -19.96 -3.16
C VAL A 240 -0.95 -20.20 -1.95
N GLU A 241 -0.81 -21.47 -1.55
CA GLU A 241 0.15 -21.91 -0.51
C GLU A 241 1.59 -21.83 -1.01
#